data_AF-A0A8T3P207-F1
#
_entry.id   AF-A0A8T3P207-F1
#
_cell.length_a   1.000
_cell.length_b   1.000
_cell.length_c   1.000
_cell.angle_alpha   90.00
_cell.angle_beta   90.00
_cell.angle_gamma   90.00
#
_symmetry.space_group_name_H-M   'P 1'
#
loop_
_entity.id
_entity.type
_entity.pdbx_description
1 polymer ?
#
loop_
_entity_poly.entity_id
_entity_poly.type
_entity_poly.pdbx_seq_one_letter_code
_entity_poly.pdbx_strand_id
1 'polypeptide(L)'
;MTGTQESELELHEDIVEYVAREIQVRGLTGPAVMFLEASRPYHPLGGQAMLFFHPVMRELFGGDLAEMQRVLADEAGIELLIERLSEMDEESGYDA
;
A
#
# COMPACT_ATOMS: atom_id res chain seq x y z
N MET A 1 -7.48 4.93 -27.93
CA MET A 1 -6.74 3.97 -27.08
C MET A 1 -6.79 4.39 -25.61
N THR A 2 -7.87 5.04 -25.13
CA THR A 2 -7.98 5.55 -23.74
C THR A 2 -8.67 4.56 -22.80
N GLY A 3 -9.65 3.79 -23.30
CA GLY A 3 -10.44 2.89 -22.44
C GLY A 3 -9.72 1.68 -21.83
N THR A 4 -8.46 1.40 -22.18
CA THR A 4 -7.64 0.37 -21.50
C THR A 4 -6.81 0.98 -20.37
N GLN A 5 -6.33 2.22 -20.52
CA GLN A 5 -5.61 2.90 -19.44
C GLN A 5 -6.57 3.29 -18.30
N GLU A 6 -7.79 3.73 -18.60
CA GLU A 6 -8.75 4.12 -17.55
C GLU A 6 -9.11 2.93 -16.64
N SER A 7 -9.31 1.72 -17.21
CA SER A 7 -9.64 0.52 -16.42
C SER A 7 -8.48 0.00 -15.57
N GLU A 8 -7.24 0.17 -16.01
CA GLU A 8 -6.07 -0.25 -15.24
C GLU A 8 -5.84 0.65 -14.02
N LEU A 9 -6.17 1.93 -14.16
CA LEU A 9 -6.03 2.94 -13.12
C LEU A 9 -7.10 2.74 -12.03
N GLU A 10 -8.35 2.52 -12.42
CA GLU A 10 -9.44 2.17 -11.49
C GLU A 10 -9.13 0.89 -10.70
N LEU A 11 -8.62 -0.14 -11.38
CA LEU A 11 -8.20 -1.37 -10.72
C LEU A 11 -7.05 -1.12 -9.73
N HIS A 12 -6.12 -0.22 -10.05
CA HIS A 12 -5.03 0.13 -9.15
C HIS A 12 -5.55 0.86 -7.90
N GLU A 13 -6.46 1.81 -8.06
CA GLU A 13 -7.10 2.53 -6.95
C GLU A 13 -7.90 1.58 -6.04
N ASP A 14 -8.67 0.64 -6.61
CA ASP A 14 -9.43 -0.36 -5.85
C ASP A 14 -8.52 -1.23 -4.97
N ILE A 15 -7.36 -1.63 -5.49
CA ILE A 15 -6.38 -2.43 -4.76
C ILE A 15 -5.73 -1.62 -3.64
N VAL A 16 -5.38 -0.36 -3.90
CA VAL A 16 -4.82 0.54 -2.86
C VAL A 16 -5.82 0.71 -1.72
N GLU A 17 -7.09 0.98 -2.02
CA GLU A 17 -8.16 1.13 -1.04
C GLU A 17 -8.34 -0.14 -0.19
N TYR A 18 -8.34 -1.31 -0.84
CA TYR A 18 -8.42 -2.59 -0.15
C TYR A 18 -7.27 -2.79 0.85
N VAL A 19 -6.03 -2.53 0.41
CA VAL A 19 -4.84 -2.69 1.26
C VAL A 19 -4.84 -1.67 2.41
N ALA A 20 -5.18 -0.41 2.13
CA ALA A 20 -5.27 0.64 3.14
C ALA A 20 -6.28 0.29 4.23
N ARG A 21 -7.46 -0.21 3.83
CA ARG A 21 -8.50 -0.66 4.76
C ARG A 21 -8.04 -1.84 5.62
N GLU A 22 -7.38 -2.83 5.04
CA GLU A 22 -6.84 -3.98 5.79
C GLU A 22 -5.80 -3.53 6.84
N ILE A 23 -4.98 -2.52 6.54
CA ILE A 23 -4.05 -1.92 7.50
C ILE A 23 -4.80 -1.18 8.60
N GLN A 24 -5.81 -0.38 8.24
CA GLN A 24 -6.60 0.43 9.19
C GLN A 24 -7.36 -0.45 10.19
N VAL A 25 -8.06 -1.50 9.74
CA VAL A 25 -8.82 -2.38 10.64
C VAL A 25 -7.95 -3.14 11.65
N ARG A 26 -6.64 -3.26 11.37
CA ARG A 26 -5.65 -3.83 12.29
C ARG A 26 -5.04 -2.81 13.26
N GLY A 27 -5.39 -1.53 13.13
CA GLY A 27 -4.81 -0.44 13.92
C GLY A 27 -3.34 -0.18 13.58
N LEU A 28 -2.92 -0.46 12.34
CA LEU A 28 -1.52 -0.40 11.91
C LEU A 28 -1.21 0.82 11.01
N THR A 29 -2.12 1.77 10.88
CA THR A 29 -2.00 2.94 9.97
C THR A 29 -0.70 3.71 10.20
N GLY A 30 -0.49 4.28 11.39
CA GLY A 30 0.73 5.04 11.71
C GLY A 30 2.04 4.24 11.51
N PRO A 31 2.17 3.01 12.04
CA PRO A 31 3.32 2.15 11.78
C PRO A 31 3.55 1.85 10.29
N ALA A 32 2.48 1.65 9.50
CA ALA A 32 2.58 1.38 8.07
C ALA A 32 3.07 2.61 7.30
N VAL A 33 2.54 3.80 7.58
CA VAL A 33 3.02 5.06 6.98
C VAL A 33 4.51 5.24 7.26
N MET A 34 4.92 5.09 8.53
CA MET A 34 6.33 5.22 8.92
C MET A 34 7.23 4.22 8.18
N PHE A 35 6.79 2.97 8.03
CA PHE A 35 7.55 1.94 7.34
C PHE A 35 7.69 2.25 5.84
N LEU A 36 6.59 2.62 5.18
CA LEU A 36 6.58 2.92 3.75
C LEU A 36 7.45 4.14 3.43
N GLU A 37 7.35 5.20 4.24
CA GLU A 37 8.23 6.38 4.17
C GLU A 37 9.72 6.02 4.31
N ALA A 38 10.05 5.18 5.29
CA ALA A 38 11.42 4.71 5.48
C ALA A 38 11.91 3.80 4.34
N SER A 39 10.98 3.21 3.56
CA SER A 39 11.29 2.31 2.46
C SER A 39 11.55 3.01 1.11
N ARG A 40 11.21 4.31 1.00
CA ARG A 40 11.43 5.14 -0.21
C ARG A 40 12.83 5.00 -0.85
N PRO A 41 13.95 4.94 -0.10
CA PRO A 41 15.29 4.76 -0.68
C PRO A 41 15.46 3.47 -1.51
N TYR A 42 14.59 2.48 -1.31
CA TYR A 42 14.64 1.18 -1.96
C TYR A 42 13.68 1.06 -3.16
N HIS A 43 12.82 2.06 -3.41
CA HIS A 43 11.91 2.08 -4.57
C HIS A 43 12.59 1.84 -5.93
N PRO A 44 13.83 2.32 -6.21
CA PRO A 44 14.51 2.04 -7.47
C PRO A 44 14.79 0.56 -7.74
N LEU A 45 14.67 -0.30 -6.72
CA LEU A 45 14.86 -1.76 -6.84
C LEU A 45 13.60 -2.46 -7.40
N GLY A 46 12.48 -1.75 -7.54
CA GLY A 46 11.21 -2.26 -8.06
C GLY A 46 10.70 -3.48 -7.29
N GLY A 47 9.95 -4.35 -7.96
CA GLY A 47 9.40 -5.57 -7.36
C GLY A 47 10.42 -6.55 -6.74
N GLN A 48 11.74 -6.38 -6.95
CA GLN A 48 12.75 -7.18 -6.26
C GLN A 48 12.89 -6.81 -4.77
N ALA A 49 12.61 -5.55 -4.39
CA ALA A 49 12.55 -5.15 -2.98
C ALA A 49 11.42 -5.87 -2.24
N MET A 50 10.30 -6.17 -2.91
CA MET A 50 9.18 -6.89 -2.31
C MET A 50 9.52 -8.32 -1.89
N LEU A 51 10.45 -8.98 -2.59
CA LEU A 51 10.92 -10.31 -2.19
C LEU A 51 11.67 -10.28 -0.84
N PHE A 52 12.34 -9.18 -0.52
CA PHE A 52 13.04 -9.01 0.76
C PHE A 52 12.06 -8.82 1.92
N PHE A 53 10.97 -8.09 1.71
CA PHE A 53 9.96 -7.81 2.74
C PHE A 53 8.85 -8.87 2.85
N HIS A 54 8.77 -9.78 1.88
CA HIS A 54 7.81 -10.89 1.83
C HIS A 54 7.61 -11.68 3.16
N PRO A 55 8.65 -12.10 3.91
CA PRO A 55 8.44 -12.85 5.15
C PRO A 55 7.71 -12.04 6.23
N VAL A 56 8.02 -10.75 6.37
CA VAL A 56 7.39 -9.85 7.34
C VAL A 56 5.95 -9.56 6.94
N MET A 57 5.72 -9.34 5.64
CA MET A 57 4.37 -9.08 5.11
C MET A 57 3.43 -10.28 5.30
N ARG A 58 3.92 -11.49 5.04
CA ARG A 58 3.14 -12.72 5.25
C ARG A 58 2.70 -12.91 6.71
N GLU A 59 3.54 -12.51 7.65
CA GLU A 59 3.26 -12.63 9.08
C GLU A 59 2.27 -11.56 9.58
N LEU A 60 2.31 -10.35 9.01
CA LEU A 60 1.41 -9.24 9.37
C LEU A 60 0.03 -9.33 8.68
N PHE A 61 0.00 -9.69 7.40
CA PHE A 61 -1.21 -9.58 6.56
C PHE A 61 -1.85 -10.93 6.22
N GLY A 62 -1.14 -12.05 6.41
CA GLY A 62 -1.64 -13.36 6.03
C GLY A 62 -1.47 -13.67 4.54
N GLY A 63 -1.96 -14.85 4.12
CA GLY A 63 -1.57 -15.52 2.89
C GLY A 63 -1.99 -14.87 1.56
N ASP A 64 -2.80 -13.81 1.55
CA ASP A 64 -3.17 -13.12 0.32
C ASP A 64 -2.28 -11.89 0.08
N LEU A 65 -1.04 -12.18 -0.32
CA LEU A 65 -0.05 -11.15 -0.68
C LEU A 65 -0.24 -10.63 -2.11
N ALA A 66 -1.17 -11.17 -2.90
CA ALA A 66 -1.24 -10.84 -4.33
C ALA A 66 -1.57 -9.36 -4.57
N GLU A 67 -2.57 -8.85 -3.85
CA GLU A 67 -2.97 -7.44 -3.96
C GLU A 67 -1.92 -6.51 -3.35
N MET A 68 -1.30 -6.90 -2.23
CA MET A 68 -0.20 -6.13 -1.64
C MET A 68 1.02 -6.07 -2.55
N GLN A 69 1.36 -7.18 -3.23
CA GLN A 69 2.45 -7.23 -4.19
C GLN A 69 2.18 -6.35 -5.41
N ARG A 70 0.91 -6.14 -5.79
CA ARG A 70 0.55 -5.22 -6.88
C ARG A 70 0.73 -3.77 -6.46
N VAL A 71 0.21 -3.37 -5.29
CA VAL A 71 0.40 -1.99 -4.78
C VAL A 71 1.88 -1.66 -4.58
N LEU A 72 2.64 -2.62 -4.08
CA LEU A 72 4.06 -2.43 -3.79
C LEU A 72 4.98 -2.77 -4.98
N ALA A 73 4.43 -3.03 -6.17
CA ALA A 73 5.21 -3.41 -7.36
C ALA A 73 6.00 -2.24 -7.94
N ASP A 74 5.49 -1.02 -7.78
CA ASP A 74 6.07 0.20 -8.30
C ASP A 74 5.92 1.37 -7.33
N GLU A 75 6.67 2.43 -7.59
CA GLU A 75 6.72 3.63 -6.77
C GLU A 75 5.36 4.34 -6.69
N ALA A 76 4.57 4.34 -7.77
CA ALA A 76 3.30 5.05 -7.79
C ALA A 76 2.27 4.40 -6.87
N GLY A 77 2.21 3.06 -6.85
CA GLY A 77 1.34 2.34 -5.93
C GLY A 77 1.73 2.56 -4.46
N ILE A 78 3.03 2.68 -4.15
CA ILE A 78 3.50 2.97 -2.80
C ILE A 78 3.12 4.39 -2.36
N GLU A 79 3.33 5.39 -3.22
CA GLU A 79 2.95 6.78 -2.91
C GLU A 79 1.43 6.92 -2.70
N LEU A 80 0.61 6.28 -3.55
CA LEU A 80 -0.84 6.25 -3.39
C LEU A 80 -1.27 5.60 -2.07
N LEU A 81 -0.60 4.51 -1.67
CA LEU A 81 -0.89 3.85 -0.40
C LEU A 81 -0.51 4.72 0.80
N ILE A 82 0.64 5.42 0.75
CA ILE A 82 1.06 6.38 1.79
C ILE A 82 0.03 7.50 1.93
N GLU A 83 -0.40 8.10 0.81
CA GLU A 83 -1.38 9.18 0.80
C GLU A 83 -2.71 8.73 1.44
N ARG A 84 -3.27 7.61 0.98
CA ARG A 84 -4.52 7.06 1.53
C ARG A 84 -4.43 6.72 3.01
N LEU A 85 -3.34 6.10 3.45
CA LEU A 85 -3.15 5.80 4.87
C LEU A 85 -3.03 7.08 5.71
N SER A 86 -2.40 8.13 5.18
CA SER A 86 -2.26 9.41 5.87
C SER A 86 -3.61 10.12 6.00
N GLU A 87 -4.43 10.12 4.94
CA GLU A 87 -5.81 10.63 4.97
C GLU A 87 -6.65 9.90 6.04
N MET A 88 -6.57 8.57 6.09
CA MET A 88 -7.29 7.76 7.08
C MET A 88 -6.84 8.03 8.53
N ASP A 89 -5.54 8.28 8.75
CA ASP A 89 -4.99 8.60 10.08
C ASP A 89 -5.45 9.99 10.55
N GLU A 90 -5.47 10.97 9.64
CA GLU A 90 -6.01 12.31 9.89
C GLU A 90 -7.51 12.25 10.23
N GLU A 91 -8.33 11.55 9.43
CA GLU A 91 -9.77 11.37 9.69
C GLU A 91 -10.03 10.72 11.06
N SER A 92 -9.28 9.66 11.39
CA SER A 92 -9.41 8.96 12.68
C SER A 92 -9.03 9.86 13.88
N GLY A 93 -8.13 10.82 13.67
CA GLY A 93 -7.71 11.79 14.69
C GLY A 93 -8.73 12.92 14.94
N TYR A 94 -9.61 13.21 13.98
CA TYR A 94 -10.67 14.22 14.14
C TYR A 94 -11.91 13.69 14.89
N ASP A 95 -12.08 12.37 14.96
CA ASP A 95 -13.21 11.71 15.65
C ASP A 95 -12.95 11.43 17.16
N ALA A 96 -11.80 11.85 17.71
CA ALA A 96 -11.36 11.58 19.08
C ALA A 96 -11.54 12.74 20.09
#